data_AF-A0A2V7ZJ87-F1
#
_entry.id   AF-A0A2V7ZJ87-F1
#
_cell.length_a   1.000
_cell.length_b   1.000
_cell.length_c   1.000
_cell.angle_alpha   90.00
_cell.angle_beta   90.00
_cell.angle_gamma   90.00
#
_symmetry.space_group_name_H-M   'P 1'
#
loop_
_entity.id
_entity.type
_entity.pdbx_description
1 polymer ?
#
loop_
_entity_poly.entity_id
_entity_poly.type
_entity_poly.pdbx_seq_one_letter_code
_entity_poly.pdbx_strand_id
1 'polypeptide(L)' 'MSNVRALSGFVTTADGERVVFSIIANNFDAPAETINRTADAVVVRLATLSRSKRP' A
#
# COMPACT_ATOMS: atom_id res chain seq x y z
N MET A 1 15.67 4.14 -11.84
CA MET A 1 16.35 2.97 -11.25
C MET A 1 15.61 1.72 -11.67
N SER A 2 16.32 0.69 -12.14
CA SER A 2 15.72 -0.61 -12.48
C SER A 2 15.35 -1.36 -11.20
N ASN A 3 14.24 -2.10 -11.24
CA ASN A 3 13.80 -3.06 -10.22
C ASN A 3 13.72 -2.51 -8.78
N VAL A 4 13.41 -1.22 -8.65
CA VAL A 4 13.16 -0.53 -7.37
C VAL A 4 11.89 0.30 -7.48
N ARG A 5 10.97 0.12 -6.54
CA ARG A 5 9.76 0.94 -6.35
C ARG A 5 9.56 1.22 -4.86
N ALA A 6 9.10 2.43 -4.55
CA ALA A 6 8.73 2.79 -3.19
C ALA A 6 7.52 3.73 -3.20
N LEU A 7 6.67 3.60 -2.18
CA LEU A 7 5.54 4.48 -1.92
C LEU A 7 5.36 4.59 -0.41
N SER A 8 5.41 5.82 0.12
CA SER A 8 5.27 6.07 1.54
C SER A 8 4.37 7.29 1.74
N GLY A 9 3.65 7.33 2.85
CA GLY A 9 2.75 8.43 3.13
C GLY A 9 1.77 8.14 4.26
N PHE A 10 0.63 8.81 4.19
CA PHE A 10 -0.47 8.65 5.14
C PHE A 10 -1.75 8.30 4.40
N VAL A 11 -2.62 7.53 5.04
CA VAL A 11 -3.97 7.28 4.56
C VAL A 11 -4.93 7.33 5.73
N THR A 12 -6.13 7.83 5.49
CA THR A 12 -7.22 7.77 6.46
C THR A 12 -8.00 6.49 6.23
N THR A 13 -8.16 5.67 7.26
CA THR A 13 -8.92 4.41 7.19
C THR A 13 -10.43 4.68 7.12
N ALA A 14 -11.23 3.65 6.91
CA ALA A 14 -12.69 3.77 6.88
C ALA A 14 -13.28 4.16 8.24
N ASP A 15 -12.55 3.89 9.33
CA ASP A 15 -12.93 4.30 10.69
C ASP A 15 -12.45 5.72 11.05
N GLY A 16 -11.82 6.44 10.12
CA GLY A 16 -11.30 7.80 10.35
C GLY A 16 -9.92 7.86 11.03
N GLU A 17 -9.27 6.72 11.30
CA GLU A 17 -7.92 6.65 11.86
C GLU A 17 -6.90 7.04 10.77
N ARG A 18 -5.99 7.99 11.05
CA ARG A 18 -4.87 8.27 10.15
C ARG A 18 -3.73 7.30 10.42
N VAL A 19 -3.36 6.52 9.42
CA VAL A 19 -2.23 5.58 9.49
C VAL A 19 -1.09 6.04 8.61
N VAL A 20 0.14 5.78 9.06
CA VAL A 20 1.36 5.99 8.28
C VAL A 20 1.76 4.67 7.61
N PHE A 21 2.29 4.74 6.40
CA PHE A 21 2.76 3.56 5.68
C PHE A 21 4.07 3.84 4.92
N SER A 22 4.82 2.77 4.69
CA SER A 22 5.99 2.76 3.82
C SER A 22 6.07 1.41 3.11
N ILE A 23 6.00 1.42 1.79
CA ILE A 23 6.05 0.25 0.92
C ILE A 23 7.33 0.37 0.10
N ILE A 24 8.20 -0.63 0.18
CA ILE A 24 9.47 -0.67 -0.55
C ILE A 24 9.57 -2.04 -1.22
N ALA A 25 9.77 -2.04 -2.53
CA ALA A 25 9.95 -3.23 -3.34
C ALA A 25 11.26 -3.11 -4.13
N ASN A 26 12.18 -4.04 -3.87
CA ASN A 26 13.49 -4.11 -4.51
C ASN A 26 13.69 -5.49 -5.12
N ASN A 27 14.62 -5.58 -6.07
CA ASN A 27 15.05 -6.85 -6.66
C ASN A 27 13.90 -7.70 -7.21
N PHE A 28 12.85 -7.05 -7.72
CA PHE A 28 11.74 -7.75 -8.35
C PHE A 28 12.09 -8.09 -9.80
N ASP A 29 11.59 -9.24 -10.25
CA ASP A 29 11.70 -9.77 -11.61
C ASP A 29 10.42 -9.55 -12.44
N ALA A 30 9.33 -9.15 -11.78
CA ALA A 30 8.07 -8.78 -12.42
C ALA A 30 8.15 -7.41 -13.13
N PRO A 31 7.23 -7.13 -14.08
CA PRO A 31 7.09 -5.78 -14.63
C PRO A 31 6.85 -4.74 -13.52
N ALA A 32 7.52 -3.60 -13.63
CA ALA A 32 7.38 -2.52 -12.65
C ALA A 32 5.93 -2.05 -12.44
N GLU A 33 5.10 -2.14 -13.47
CA GLU A 33 3.68 -1.83 -13.39
C GLU A 33 2.93 -2.75 -12.42
N THR A 34 3.27 -4.04 -12.39
CA THR A 34 2.70 -5.00 -11.44
C THR A 34 3.01 -4.59 -10.00
N ILE A 35 4.24 -4.12 -9.75
CA ILE A 35 4.66 -3.65 -8.43
C ILE A 35 3.88 -2.38 -8.03
N ASN A 36 3.69 -1.44 -8.97
CA ASN A 36 2.88 -0.25 -8.73
C ASN A 36 1.42 -0.62 -8.39
N ARG A 37 0.78 -1.47 -9.21
CA ARG A 37 -0.60 -1.93 -8.97
C ARG A 37 -0.75 -2.64 -7.62
N THR A 38 0.28 -3.39 -7.21
CA THR A 38 0.32 -4.04 -5.90
C THR A 38 0.37 -3.01 -4.77
N ALA A 39 1.25 -2.00 -4.88
CA ALA A 39 1.33 -0.94 -3.89
C ALA A 39 0.01 -0.15 -3.79
N ASP A 40 -0.62 0.16 -4.93
CA ASP A 40 -1.94 0.82 -4.96
C ASP A 40 -3.01 -0.02 -4.26
N ALA A 41 -3.05 -1.33 -4.53
CA ALA A 41 -3.99 -2.24 -3.88
C ALA A 41 -3.79 -2.30 -2.36
N VAL A 42 -2.54 -2.26 -1.87
CA VAL A 42 -2.24 -2.16 -0.43
C VAL A 42 -2.79 -0.86 0.15
N VAL A 43 -2.58 0.28 -0.52
CA VAL A 43 -3.09 1.58 -0.06
C VAL A 43 -4.62 1.62 -0.03
N VAL A 44 -5.30 1.08 -1.06
CA VAL A 44 -6.76 0.92 -1.08
C VAL A 44 -7.24 0.03 0.06
N ARG A 45 -6.52 -1.06 0.36
CA ARG A 45 -6.85 -1.93 1.48
C ARG A 45 -6.72 -1.21 2.82
N LEU A 46 -5.69 -0.39 3.00
CA LEU A 46 -5.53 0.44 4.19
C LEU A 46 -6.64 1.49 4.31
N ALA A 47 -7.01 2.15 3.21
CA ALA A 47 -8.11 3.12 3.17
C ALA A 47 -9.47 2.49 3.54
N THR A 48 -9.69 1.23 3.15
CA THR A 48 -10.93 0.48 3.43
C THR A 48 -10.88 -0.33 4.73
N LEU A 49 -9.78 -0.24 5.48
CA LEU A 49 -9.62 -0.94 6.74
C LEU A 49 -10.65 -0.42 7.75
N SER A 50 -11.37 -1.35 8.39
CA SER A 50 -12.25 -1.07 9.51
C SER A 50 -12.05 -2.14 10.58
N ARG A 51 -11.74 -1.72 11.81
CA ARG A 51 -11.51 -2.56 12.98
C ARG A 51 -12.82 -3.06 13.59
N SER A 52 -13.93 -2.35 13.38
CA SER A 52 -15.25 -2.75 13.88
C SER A 52 -15.85 -3.96 13.15
N LYS A 53 -15.37 -4.30 11.94
CA LYS A 53 -15.84 -5.45 11.15
C LYS A 53 -15.06 -6.75 11.40
N ARG A 54 -14.50 -6.93 12.60
CA ARG A 54 -13.85 -8.20 12.96
C ARG A 54 -14.94 -9.23 13.30
N PRO A 55 -15.00 -10.40 12.62
CA PRO A 55 -15.88 -11.49 13.03
C PRO A 55 -15.47 -12.04 14.40
#